data_AF-A0A1Y4ABG7-F1
#
_entry.id   AF-A0A1Y4ABG7-F1
#
_cell.length_a   1.000
_cell.length_b   1.000
_cell.length_c   1.000
_cell.angle_alpha   90.00
_cell.angle_beta   90.00
_cell.angle_gamma   90.00
#
_symmetry.space_group_name_H-M   'P 1'
#
loop_
_entity.id
_entity.type
_entity.pdbx_description
1 polymer ?
#
loop_
_entity_poly.entity_id
_entity_poly.type
_entity_poly.pdbx_seq_one_letter_code
_entity_poly.pdbx_strand_id
1 'polypeptide(L)'
;MEHKINVEFTLTTDSIVNILSMEAGGFDYWAELCFEQEDYEAARKRLVDAKKNDPCYEDVMAEILERGGKLNIWDREEDKDHPMTIEDLKKGVKLHLENGASTDMDDWDANDGDAVIQYAAFGEIIYG
;
A
#
# COMPACT_ATOMS: atom_id res chain seq x y z
N MET A 1 6.85 -6.99 -35.09
CA MET A 1 5.43 -6.59 -35.00
C MET A 1 5.10 -6.64 -33.52
N GLU A 2 4.79 -5.51 -32.91
CA GLU A 2 4.41 -5.45 -31.50
C GLU A 2 2.90 -5.62 -31.39
N HIS A 3 2.47 -6.51 -30.51
CA HIS A 3 1.06 -6.73 -30.19
C HIS A 3 0.84 -6.27 -28.75
N LYS A 4 0.06 -5.20 -28.56
CA LYS A 4 -0.28 -4.71 -27.22
C LYS A 4 -1.51 -5.46 -26.71
N ILE A 5 -1.39 -6.00 -25.51
CA ILE A 5 -2.49 -6.59 -24.74
C ILE A 5 -2.70 -5.69 -23.53
N ASN A 6 -3.95 -5.30 -23.30
CA ASN A 6 -4.33 -4.53 -22.12
C ASN A 6 -4.83 -5.51 -21.06
N VAL A 7 -4.33 -5.34 -19.84
CA VAL A 7 -4.76 -6.09 -18.66
C VAL A 7 -5.58 -5.13 -17.79
N GLU A 8 -6.73 -5.60 -17.31
CA GLU A 8 -7.56 -4.87 -16.37
C GLU A 8 -7.35 -5.44 -14.97
N PHE A 9 -7.12 -4.57 -14.00
CA PHE A 9 -6.97 -4.92 -12.60
C PHE A 9 -7.86 -4.01 -11.76
N THR A 10 -8.60 -4.59 -10.81
CA THR A 10 -9.45 -3.84 -9.88
C THR A 10 -8.79 -3.84 -8.50
N LEU A 11 -8.40 -2.66 -8.04
CA LEU A 11 -7.91 -2.47 -6.68
C LEU A 11 -9.10 -2.37 -5.73
N THR A 12 -9.33 -3.40 -4.92
CA THR A 12 -10.40 -3.44 -3.92
C THR A 12 -9.89 -3.01 -2.54
N THR A 13 -10.78 -2.77 -1.58
CA THR A 13 -10.39 -2.53 -0.17
C THR A 13 -9.56 -3.69 0.37
N ASP A 14 -9.96 -4.94 0.10
CA ASP A 14 -9.21 -6.13 0.52
C ASP A 14 -7.83 -6.20 -0.14
N SER A 15 -7.71 -5.76 -1.40
CA SER A 15 -6.42 -5.62 -2.07
C SER A 15 -5.51 -4.63 -1.35
N ILE A 16 -6.04 -3.47 -0.95
CA ILE A 16 -5.29 -2.46 -0.21
C ILE A 16 -4.85 -3.02 1.14
N VAL A 17 -5.78 -3.62 1.91
CA VAL A 17 -5.47 -4.25 3.20
C VAL A 17 -4.39 -5.32 3.04
N ASN A 18 -4.47 -6.16 2.00
CA ASN A 18 -3.47 -7.19 1.75
C ASN A 18 -2.08 -6.58 1.47
N ILE A 19 -1.98 -5.56 0.61
CA ILE A 19 -0.71 -4.88 0.32
C ILE A 19 -0.10 -4.29 1.58
N LEU A 20 -0.90 -3.61 2.41
CA LEU A 20 -0.46 -3.04 3.68
C LEU A 20 -0.11 -4.13 4.71
N SER A 21 -0.72 -5.31 4.62
CA SER A 21 -0.37 -6.45 5.49
C SER A 21 0.92 -7.17 5.07
N MET A 22 1.37 -6.95 3.83
CA MET A 22 2.59 -7.52 3.26
C MET A 22 3.84 -6.68 3.61
N GLU A 23 3.73 -5.78 4.59
CA GLU A 23 4.86 -5.05 5.19
C GLU A 23 5.90 -5.95 5.88
N ALA A 24 5.73 -7.27 5.87
CA ALA A 24 6.76 -8.21 6.31
C ALA A 24 7.72 -8.51 5.14
N GLY A 25 9.04 -8.39 5.31
CA GLY A 25 10.03 -8.65 4.24
C GLY A 25 11.22 -7.70 4.30
N GLY A 26 11.77 -7.34 3.13
CA GLY A 26 12.76 -6.26 3.01
C GLY A 26 12.25 -4.90 3.49
N PHE A 27 10.92 -4.70 3.49
CA PHE A 27 10.28 -3.46 3.95
C PHE A 27 10.69 -3.04 5.37
N ASP A 28 10.57 -3.92 6.36
CA ASP A 28 10.91 -3.62 7.77
C ASP A 28 12.38 -3.21 7.96
N TYR A 29 13.26 -3.57 7.02
CA TYR A 29 14.66 -3.17 7.06
C TYR A 29 14.83 -1.68 6.70
N TRP A 30 14.12 -1.18 5.68
CA TRP A 30 14.31 0.19 5.17
C TRP A 30 13.20 1.17 5.56
N ALA A 31 12.01 0.70 5.97
CA ALA A 31 10.87 1.59 6.21
C ALA A 31 9.93 1.17 7.35
N GLU A 32 8.96 2.05 7.61
CA GLU A 32 7.80 1.85 8.46
C GLU A 32 6.62 2.66 7.89
N LEU A 33 5.41 2.08 7.88
CA LEU A 33 4.22 2.87 7.61
C LEU A 33 3.77 3.62 8.86
N CYS A 34 3.66 4.94 8.69
CA CYS A 34 3.27 5.89 9.71
C CYS A 34 1.99 6.62 9.30
N PHE A 35 1.31 7.19 10.29
CA PHE A 35 0.13 8.01 10.09
C PHE A 35 -0.02 9.03 11.21
N GLU A 36 -0.87 10.03 10.98
CA GLU A 36 -1.28 10.94 12.04
C GLU A 36 -2.27 10.23 12.98
N GLN A 37 -2.03 10.33 14.29
CA GLN A 37 -2.87 9.65 15.29
C GLN A 37 -4.33 10.08 15.22
N GLU A 38 -4.60 11.36 14.90
CA GLU A 38 -5.96 11.88 14.74
C GLU A 38 -6.69 11.24 13.56
N ASP A 39 -5.98 11.00 12.44
CA ASP A 39 -6.54 10.34 11.25
C ASP A 39 -6.86 8.87 11.55
N TYR A 40 -5.96 8.19 12.27
CA TYR A 40 -6.16 6.81 12.72
C TYR A 40 -7.39 6.66 13.62
N GLU A 41 -7.51 7.50 14.65
CA GLU A 41 -8.65 7.45 15.56
C GLU A 41 -9.97 7.74 14.85
N ALA A 42 -9.97 8.72 13.94
CA ALA A 42 -11.13 9.06 13.14
C ALA A 42 -11.52 7.92 12.18
N ALA A 43 -10.56 7.29 11.50
CA ALA A 43 -10.78 6.15 10.62
C ALA A 43 -11.28 4.93 11.38
N ARG A 44 -10.63 4.57 12.50
CA ARG A 44 -11.05 3.46 13.35
C ARG A 44 -12.47 3.66 13.88
N LYS A 45 -12.82 4.88 14.30
CA LYS A 45 -14.18 5.22 14.71
C LYS A 45 -15.18 5.00 13.59
N ARG A 46 -14.90 5.43 12.35
CA ARG A 46 -15.79 5.22 11.20
C ARG A 46 -16.04 3.75 10.91
N LEU A 47 -14.99 2.92 10.97
CA LEU A 47 -15.11 1.46 10.77
C LEU A 47 -15.98 0.81 11.84
N VAL A 48 -15.78 1.17 13.10
CA VAL A 48 -16.60 0.68 14.21
C VAL A 48 -18.06 1.14 14.08
N ASP A 49 -18.31 2.40 13.72
CA ASP A 49 -19.65 2.92 13.48
C ASP A 49 -20.34 2.22 12.28
N ALA A 50 -19.56 1.83 11.27
CA ALA A 50 -19.99 1.01 10.14
C ALA A 50 -20.18 -0.48 10.48
N LYS A 51 -20.06 -0.86 11.77
CA LYS A 51 -20.23 -2.22 12.31
C LYS A 51 -19.15 -3.21 11.86
N LYS A 52 -17.94 -2.73 11.50
CA LYS A 52 -16.77 -3.60 11.43
C LYS A 52 -16.30 -3.89 12.85
N ASN A 53 -16.50 -5.13 13.30
CA ASN A 53 -16.07 -5.55 14.63
C ASN A 53 -14.55 -5.72 14.63
N ASP A 54 -13.88 -5.01 15.54
CA ASP A 54 -12.43 -5.06 15.74
C ASP A 54 -11.61 -4.90 14.45
N PRO A 55 -11.67 -3.72 13.79
CA PRO A 55 -10.87 -3.48 12.59
C PRO A 55 -9.39 -3.67 12.89
N CYS A 56 -8.68 -4.40 12.01
CA CYS A 56 -7.25 -4.59 12.12
C CYS A 56 -6.51 -3.28 11.81
N TYR A 57 -5.20 -3.29 11.97
CA TYR A 57 -4.38 -2.09 11.80
C TYR A 57 -4.44 -1.59 10.34
N GLU A 58 -4.32 -2.50 9.39
CA GLU A 58 -4.33 -2.28 7.95
C GLU A 58 -5.71 -1.84 7.46
N ASP A 59 -6.79 -2.32 8.09
CA ASP A 59 -8.15 -1.83 7.81
C ASP A 59 -8.26 -0.33 8.08
N VAL A 60 -7.68 0.14 9.18
CA VAL A 60 -7.70 1.55 9.55
C VAL A 60 -6.88 2.37 8.56
N MET A 61 -5.70 1.89 8.18
CA MET A 61 -4.85 2.53 7.17
C MET A 61 -5.51 2.59 5.79
N ALA A 62 -6.17 1.51 5.36
CA ALA A 62 -6.95 1.50 4.13
C ALA A 62 -8.09 2.53 4.16
N GLU A 63 -8.84 2.61 5.26
CA GLU A 63 -9.90 3.63 5.44
C GLU A 63 -9.34 5.07 5.46
N ILE A 64 -8.11 5.31 5.94
CA ILE A 64 -7.45 6.61 5.80
C ILE A 64 -7.26 6.95 4.31
N LEU A 65 -6.65 6.03 3.55
CA LEU A 65 -6.35 6.23 2.12
C LEU A 65 -7.64 6.40 1.29
N GLU A 66 -8.64 5.54 1.49
CA GLU A 66 -9.91 5.57 0.74
C GLU A 66 -10.72 6.84 0.97
N ARG A 67 -10.51 7.53 2.10
CA ARG A 67 -11.13 8.83 2.42
C ARG A 67 -10.34 10.02 1.89
N GLY A 68 -9.25 9.80 1.17
CA GLY A 68 -8.38 10.84 0.63
C GLY A 68 -7.38 11.39 1.65
N GLY A 69 -7.18 10.68 2.76
CA GLY A 69 -6.07 10.92 3.67
C GLY A 69 -4.75 10.42 3.09
N LYS A 70 -3.72 10.39 3.94
CA LYS A 70 -2.39 9.92 3.58
C LYS A 70 -1.79 9.08 4.69
N LEU A 71 -0.92 8.16 4.30
CA LEU A 71 0.08 7.55 5.18
C LEU A 71 1.42 8.23 4.90
N ASN A 72 2.40 8.06 5.78
CA ASN A 72 3.79 8.43 5.53
C ASN A 72 4.63 7.15 5.58
N ILE A 73 5.50 6.98 4.60
CA ILE A 73 6.52 5.92 4.61
C ILE A 73 7.78 6.56 5.21
N TRP A 74 8.14 6.17 6.43
CA TRP A 74 9.37 6.65 7.06
C TRP A 74 10.54 5.81 6.57
N ASP A 75 11.38 6.38 5.70
CA ASP A 75 12.61 5.78 5.22
C ASP A 75 13.69 5.86 6.32
N ARG A 76 14.07 4.70 6.84
CA ARG A 76 15.07 4.52 7.91
C ARG A 76 16.51 4.73 7.41
N GLU A 77 16.77 4.49 6.12
CA GLU A 77 18.11 4.60 5.52
C GLU A 77 18.46 6.08 5.27
N GLU A 78 17.48 6.88 4.88
CA GLU A 78 17.66 8.31 4.57
C GLU A 78 17.09 9.26 5.65
N ASP A 79 16.49 8.72 6.72
CA ASP A 79 15.82 9.46 7.81
C ASP A 79 14.81 10.50 7.28
N LYS A 80 13.89 10.03 6.42
CA LYS A 80 12.98 10.90 5.67
C LYS A 80 11.59 10.31 5.48
N ASP A 81 10.57 11.17 5.58
CA ASP A 81 9.19 10.79 5.26
C ASP A 81 8.86 10.95 3.77
N HIS A 82 8.17 9.94 3.25
CA HIS A 82 7.55 9.93 1.93
C HIS A 82 6.02 9.83 2.08
N PRO A 83 5.27 10.92 1.86
CA PRO A 83 3.81 10.87 1.96
C PRO A 83 3.24 10.00 0.84
N MET A 84 2.29 9.12 1.19
CA MET A 84 1.61 8.22 0.29
C MET A 84 0.10 8.41 0.39
N THR A 85 -0.52 8.79 -0.74
CA THR A 85 -1.97 8.84 -0.91
C THR A 85 -2.47 7.58 -1.62
N ILE A 86 -3.80 7.43 -1.75
CA ILE A 86 -4.39 6.34 -2.53
C ILE A 86 -3.97 6.36 -4.01
N GLU A 87 -3.68 7.55 -4.58
CA GLU A 87 -3.22 7.64 -5.98
C GLU A 87 -1.78 7.17 -6.12
N ASP A 88 -0.94 7.38 -5.11
CA ASP A 88 0.44 6.88 -5.09
C ASP A 88 0.45 5.35 -4.96
N LEU A 89 -0.40 4.79 -4.08
CA LEU A 89 -0.56 3.34 -3.97
C LEU A 89 -1.06 2.71 -5.27
N LYS A 90 -2.07 3.32 -5.93
CA LYS A 90 -2.54 2.88 -7.27
C LYS A 90 -1.42 2.89 -8.30
N LYS A 91 -0.58 3.93 -8.28
CA LYS A 91 0.60 4.02 -9.16
C LYS A 91 1.61 2.91 -8.84
N GLY A 92 1.84 2.62 -7.55
CA GLY A 92 2.70 1.53 -7.10
C GLY A 92 2.24 0.17 -7.63
N VAL A 93 0.96 -0.17 -7.40
CA VAL A 93 0.32 -1.39 -7.92
C VAL A 93 0.43 -1.49 -9.44
N LYS A 94 0.15 -0.38 -10.13
CA LYS A 94 0.26 -0.33 -11.59
C LYS A 94 1.69 -0.63 -12.06
N LEU A 95 2.70 0.01 -11.47
CA LEU A 95 4.09 -0.22 -11.83
C LEU A 95 4.53 -1.66 -11.52
N HIS A 96 4.06 -2.24 -10.42
CA HIS A 96 4.36 -3.63 -10.08
C HIS A 96 3.82 -4.61 -11.14
N LEU A 97 2.55 -4.44 -11.54
CA LEU A 97 1.93 -5.21 -12.62
C LEU A 97 2.63 -5.00 -13.97
N GLU A 98 2.99 -3.75 -14.31
CA GLU A 98 3.73 -3.42 -15.54
C GLU A 98 5.13 -4.04 -15.57
N ASN A 99 5.72 -4.33 -14.42
CA ASN A 99 7.01 -5.00 -14.26
C ASN A 99 6.89 -6.54 -14.14
N GLY A 100 5.71 -7.11 -14.43
CA GLY A 100 5.54 -8.55 -14.63
C GLY A 100 4.98 -9.31 -13.43
N ALA A 101 4.51 -8.61 -12.40
CA ALA A 101 3.77 -9.24 -11.30
C ALA A 101 2.48 -9.92 -11.79
N SER A 102 2.02 -10.94 -11.07
CA SER A 102 0.75 -11.59 -11.34
C SER A 102 -0.40 -10.62 -11.12
N THR A 103 -1.46 -10.74 -11.92
CA THR A 103 -2.73 -10.04 -11.66
C THR A 103 -3.55 -10.74 -10.58
N ASP A 104 -3.17 -11.97 -10.23
CA ASP A 104 -3.75 -12.70 -9.12
C ASP A 104 -2.98 -12.34 -7.84
N MET A 105 -3.66 -11.67 -6.92
CA MET A 105 -3.03 -11.24 -5.66
C MET A 105 -2.77 -12.41 -4.71
N ASP A 106 -3.37 -13.58 -4.93
CA ASP A 106 -3.05 -14.78 -4.15
C ASP A 106 -1.63 -15.28 -4.43
N ASP A 107 -1.02 -14.86 -5.55
CA ASP A 107 0.39 -15.12 -5.88
C ASP A 107 1.36 -14.13 -5.22
N TRP A 108 0.86 -13.06 -4.58
CA TRP A 108 1.68 -11.99 -4.03
C TRP A 108 2.20 -12.35 -2.63
N ASP A 109 3.44 -11.96 -2.36
CA ASP A 109 4.07 -12.11 -1.06
C ASP A 109 4.62 -10.79 -0.50
N ALA A 110 5.32 -10.93 0.62
CA ALA A 110 6.17 -9.93 1.26
C ALA A 110 6.90 -8.98 0.28
N ASN A 111 7.58 -9.55 -0.73
CA ASN A 111 8.40 -8.79 -1.68
C ASN A 111 7.52 -8.03 -2.68
N ASP A 112 6.36 -8.56 -3.04
CA ASP A 112 5.39 -7.85 -3.87
C ASP A 112 4.83 -6.63 -3.12
N GLY A 113 4.52 -6.78 -1.83
CA GLY A 113 4.15 -5.67 -0.94
C GLY A 113 5.23 -4.59 -0.89
N ASP A 114 6.46 -4.97 -0.56
CA ASP A 114 7.62 -4.07 -0.53
C ASP A 114 7.82 -3.34 -1.87
N ALA A 115 7.79 -4.08 -2.99
CA ALA A 115 7.93 -3.52 -4.32
C ALA A 115 6.85 -2.46 -4.61
N VAL A 116 5.59 -2.74 -4.28
CA VAL A 116 4.49 -1.78 -4.45
C VAL A 116 4.71 -0.51 -3.64
N ILE A 117 5.14 -0.63 -2.39
CA ILE A 117 5.39 0.53 -1.51
C ILE A 117 6.60 1.34 -2.01
N GLN A 118 7.66 0.70 -2.48
CA GLN A 118 8.79 1.38 -3.12
C GLN A 118 8.38 2.11 -4.41
N TYR A 119 7.57 1.48 -5.27
CA TYR A 119 7.04 2.14 -6.46
C TYR A 119 6.11 3.31 -6.12
N ALA A 120 5.36 3.23 -5.03
CA ALA A 120 4.54 4.34 -4.54
C ALA A 120 5.41 5.50 -4.04
N ALA A 121 6.46 5.23 -3.27
CA ALA A 121 7.35 6.23 -2.68
C ALA A 121 8.30 6.88 -3.71
N PHE A 122 8.91 6.08 -4.57
CA PHE A 122 10.06 6.47 -5.41
C PHE A 122 9.76 6.37 -6.90
N GLY A 123 8.80 5.52 -7.29
CA GLY A 123 8.54 5.21 -8.70
C GLY A 123 9.50 4.17 -9.29
N GLU A 124 10.42 3.63 -8.49
CA GLU A 124 11.37 2.57 -8.84
C GLU A 124 11.77 1.79 -7.57
N ILE A 125 12.41 0.62 -7.73
CA ILE A 125 12.94 -0.17 -6.62
C ILE A 125 14.33 0.37 -6.25
N ILE A 126 14.51 0.76 -4.98
CA ILE A 126 15.76 1.29 -4.43
C ILE A 126 16.42 0.27 -3.50
N TYR A 127 15.62 -0.46 -2.72
CA TYR A 127 16.05 -1.37 -1.65
C TYR A 127 15.68 -2.82 -1.99
N GLY A 128 16.52 -3.78 -1.60
CA GLY A 128 16.31 -5.22 -1.83
C GLY A 128 17.33 -6.12 -1.14
#